data_AF-A0A7H4MAZ4-F1
#
_entry.id   AF-A0A7H4MAZ4-F1
#
_cell.length_a   1.000
_cell.length_b   1.000
_cell.length_c   1.000
_cell.angle_alpha   90.00
_cell.angle_beta   90.00
_cell.angle_gamma   90.00
#
_symmetry.space_group_name_H-M   'P 1'
#
loop_
_entity.id
_entity.type
_entity.pdbx_description
1 polymer ?
#
loop_
_entity_poly.entity_id
_entity_poly.type
_entity_poly.pdbx_seq_one_letter_code
_entity_poly.pdbx_strand_id
1 'polypeptide(L)'
;MFGQKKDWETRENAFAAFSMGPLTDFWRQREEAEFKGVDDVPVRFVRFCTQNNDRLVLICPGRIESYVKYAEVAYDLFHSGFDVMIIDHRGQGRSGRLLSDTHRGHVVNFSDYVDDLAALWQQQVVPGHWRKRFILAHSMGGAIATLFCNVTRRIAMRLRSAHRCSGLSFDCRTGWCAIFSTGLRPSAHSRRVCHRHRALAGAAFCR
;
A
#
# COMPACT_ATOMS: atom_id res chain seq x y z
N MET A 1 -1.55 -21.75 16.28
CA MET A 1 -2.91 -21.51 15.75
C MET A 1 -2.83 -21.48 14.22
N PHE A 2 -2.94 -22.66 13.59
CA PHE A 2 -2.80 -22.88 12.13
C PHE A 2 -4.11 -23.46 11.55
N GLY A 3 -5.26 -22.87 11.92
CA GLY A 3 -6.58 -23.36 11.50
C GLY A 3 -7.01 -22.93 10.09
N GLN A 4 -6.44 -21.83 9.56
CA GLN A 4 -6.89 -21.20 8.30
C GLN A 4 -6.43 -21.94 7.04
N LYS A 5 -5.35 -22.72 7.10
CA LYS A 5 -4.74 -23.37 5.92
C LYS A 5 -5.63 -24.43 5.25
N LYS A 6 -6.67 -24.93 5.93
CA LYS A 6 -7.55 -25.97 5.39
C LYS A 6 -8.78 -25.39 4.68
N ASP A 7 -9.13 -24.14 4.97
CA ASP A 7 -10.40 -23.54 4.53
C ASP A 7 -10.29 -22.90 3.14
N TRP A 8 -9.11 -22.34 2.79
CA TRP A 8 -8.88 -21.69 1.49
C TRP A 8 -8.98 -22.65 0.29
N GLU A 9 -8.50 -23.90 0.43
CA GLU A 9 -8.53 -24.88 -0.67
C GLU A 9 -9.95 -25.34 -1.01
N THR A 10 -10.86 -25.29 -0.03
CA THR A 10 -12.24 -25.76 -0.17
C THR A 10 -13.26 -24.63 -0.29
N ARG A 11 -12.88 -23.39 0.02
CA ARG A 11 -13.76 -22.20 -0.03
C ARG A 11 -14.41 -22.01 -1.39
N GLU A 12 -13.67 -22.22 -2.46
CA GLU A 12 -14.17 -22.01 -3.83
C GLU A 12 -15.39 -22.88 -4.16
N ASN A 13 -15.45 -24.10 -3.61
CA ASN A 13 -16.60 -24.99 -3.79
C ASN A 13 -17.88 -24.49 -3.09
N ALA A 14 -17.73 -23.62 -2.08
CA ALA A 14 -18.81 -23.03 -1.31
C ALA A 14 -18.81 -21.49 -1.38
N PHE A 15 -18.25 -20.91 -2.46
CA PHE A 15 -17.99 -19.48 -2.56
C PHE A 15 -19.26 -18.62 -2.41
N ALA A 16 -20.40 -19.10 -2.92
CA ALA A 16 -21.68 -18.40 -2.78
C ALA A 16 -22.10 -18.26 -1.30
N ALA A 17 -21.97 -19.34 -0.52
CA ALA A 17 -22.29 -19.32 0.91
C ALA A 17 -21.31 -18.44 1.69
N PHE A 18 -20.01 -18.52 1.37
CA PHE A 18 -18.98 -17.64 1.94
C PHE A 18 -19.26 -16.16 1.65
N SER A 19 -19.55 -15.84 0.39
CA SER A 19 -19.79 -14.47 -0.08
C SER A 19 -21.02 -13.85 0.59
N MET A 20 -22.11 -14.62 0.69
CA MET A 20 -23.38 -14.13 1.25
C MET A 20 -23.42 -14.14 2.79
N GLY A 21 -22.53 -14.89 3.45
CA GLY A 21 -22.44 -14.95 4.90
C GLY A 21 -21.17 -14.24 5.42
N PRO A 22 -20.11 -14.98 5.78
CA PRO A 22 -18.92 -14.43 6.45
C PRO A 22 -18.32 -13.19 5.78
N LEU A 23 -18.21 -13.19 4.44
CA LEU A 23 -17.63 -12.07 3.72
C LEU A 23 -18.53 -10.82 3.78
N THR A 24 -19.84 -11.00 3.62
CA THR A 24 -20.81 -9.91 3.73
C THR A 24 -20.82 -9.33 5.14
N ASP A 25 -20.81 -10.18 6.17
CA ASP A 25 -20.80 -9.74 7.57
C ASP A 25 -19.53 -8.96 7.91
N PHE A 26 -18.37 -9.45 7.46
CA PHE A 26 -17.11 -8.72 7.55
C PHE A 26 -17.19 -7.37 6.83
N TRP A 27 -17.69 -7.36 5.58
CA TRP A 27 -17.76 -6.14 4.78
C TRP A 27 -18.67 -5.07 5.40
N ARG A 28 -19.69 -5.46 6.18
CA ARG A 28 -20.55 -4.53 6.92
C ARG A 28 -19.82 -3.79 8.04
N GLN A 29 -18.73 -4.35 8.56
CA GLN A 29 -17.92 -3.74 9.63
C GLN A 29 -16.93 -2.69 9.12
N ARG A 30 -16.85 -2.48 7.80
CA ARG A 30 -15.95 -1.49 7.22
C ARG A 30 -16.25 -0.10 7.74
N GLU A 31 -15.20 0.63 8.10
CA GLU A 31 -15.31 2.06 8.36
C GLU A 31 -15.03 2.80 7.06
N GLU A 32 -16.01 3.57 6.57
CA GLU A 32 -15.83 4.46 5.42
C GLU A 32 -15.40 5.85 5.91
N ALA A 33 -14.37 6.41 5.30
CA ALA A 33 -13.87 7.73 5.63
C ALA A 33 -13.43 8.47 4.35
N GLU A 34 -13.24 9.77 4.47
CA GLU A 34 -12.77 10.61 3.38
C GLU A 34 -11.79 11.68 3.89
N PHE A 35 -10.96 12.15 2.97
CA PHE A 35 -10.07 13.29 3.19
C PHE A 35 -10.04 14.17 1.94
N LYS A 36 -9.60 15.42 2.12
CA LYS A 36 -9.42 16.36 1.01
C LYS A 36 -8.05 16.13 0.37
N GLY A 37 -8.06 15.70 -0.88
CA GLY A 37 -6.87 15.55 -1.72
C GLY A 37 -6.41 16.87 -2.34
N VAL A 38 -5.48 16.80 -3.30
CA VAL A 38 -5.06 17.96 -4.10
C VAL A 38 -6.28 18.63 -4.75
N ASP A 39 -6.33 19.96 -4.74
CA ASP A 39 -7.45 20.77 -5.23
C ASP A 39 -8.79 20.53 -4.48
N ASP A 40 -8.72 20.14 -3.21
CA ASP A 40 -9.88 19.89 -2.34
C ASP A 40 -10.81 18.75 -2.82
N VAL A 41 -10.32 17.89 -3.73
CA VAL A 41 -11.07 16.74 -4.23
C VAL A 41 -11.30 15.76 -3.08
N PRO A 42 -12.56 15.35 -2.79
CA PRO A 42 -12.81 14.38 -1.74
C PRO A 42 -12.34 12.99 -2.19
N VAL A 43 -11.37 12.43 -1.48
CA VAL A 43 -10.83 11.09 -1.72
C VAL A 43 -11.32 10.19 -0.60
N ARG A 44 -12.02 9.12 -0.97
CA ARG A 44 -12.59 8.14 -0.06
C ARG A 44 -11.69 6.94 0.12
N PHE A 45 -11.76 6.36 1.29
CA PHE A 45 -11.12 5.09 1.60
C PHE A 45 -11.97 4.32 2.60
N VAL A 46 -11.71 3.02 2.70
CA VAL A 46 -12.28 2.18 3.74
C VAL A 46 -11.18 1.58 4.59
N ARG A 47 -11.49 1.29 5.85
CA ARG A 47 -10.56 0.60 6.75
C ARG A 47 -11.23 -0.49 7.57
N PHE A 48 -10.43 -1.50 7.88
CA PHE A 48 -10.71 -2.56 8.83
C PHE A 48 -9.56 -2.57 9.84
N CYS A 49 -9.85 -2.16 11.07
CA CYS A 49 -8.84 -2.01 12.11
C CYS A 49 -9.24 -2.73 13.40
N THR A 50 -8.27 -3.33 14.06
CA THR A 50 -8.43 -3.90 15.40
C THR A 50 -7.18 -3.66 16.25
N GLN A 51 -7.36 -3.55 17.56
CA GLN A 51 -6.25 -3.34 18.49
C GLN A 51 -5.24 -4.50 18.49
N ASN A 52 -5.65 -5.69 18.04
CA ASN A 52 -4.81 -6.89 18.04
C ASN A 52 -3.82 -6.94 16.87
N ASN A 53 -4.03 -6.17 15.80
CA ASN A 53 -3.18 -6.20 14.62
C ASN A 53 -2.07 -5.15 14.72
N ASP A 54 -0.81 -5.57 14.52
CA ASP A 54 0.37 -4.68 14.55
C ASP A 54 0.89 -4.29 13.16
N ARG A 55 0.19 -4.70 12.09
CA ARG A 55 0.60 -4.54 10.69
C ARG A 55 -0.54 -3.97 9.86
N LEU A 56 -0.20 -3.13 8.89
CA LEU A 56 -1.16 -2.53 7.95
C LEU A 56 -0.82 -2.90 6.50
N VAL A 57 -1.84 -3.22 5.71
CA VAL A 57 -1.76 -3.21 4.23
C VAL A 57 -2.66 -2.12 3.68
N LEU A 58 -2.07 -1.17 2.94
CA LEU A 58 -2.80 -0.20 2.13
C LEU A 58 -2.94 -0.75 0.70
N ILE A 59 -4.17 -0.97 0.26
CA ILE A 59 -4.49 -1.45 -1.08
C ILE A 59 -4.74 -0.25 -2.00
N CYS A 60 -4.01 -0.21 -3.11
CA CYS A 60 -4.13 0.80 -4.18
C CYS A 60 -4.72 0.14 -5.45
N PRO A 61 -6.03 0.31 -5.71
CA PRO A 61 -6.69 -0.24 -6.89
C PRO A 61 -6.13 0.27 -8.23
N GLY A 62 -6.45 -0.46 -9.29
CA GLY A 62 -6.18 -0.07 -10.67
C GLY A 62 -7.13 0.99 -11.21
N ARG A 63 -6.93 1.35 -12.48
CA ARG A 63 -7.79 2.31 -13.18
C ARG A 63 -9.18 1.71 -13.43
N ILE A 64 -10.22 2.48 -13.12
CA ILE A 64 -11.65 2.11 -13.23
C ILE A 64 -12.04 1.00 -12.23
N GLU A 65 -11.32 0.90 -11.11
CA GLU A 65 -11.68 0.00 -10.01
C GLU A 65 -12.25 0.79 -8.81
N SER A 66 -12.87 0.08 -7.87
CA SER A 66 -13.31 0.61 -6.59
C SER A 66 -12.98 -0.38 -5.47
N TYR A 67 -12.81 0.12 -4.26
CA TYR A 67 -12.53 -0.66 -3.06
C TYR A 67 -13.54 -1.80 -2.81
N VAL A 68 -14.77 -1.69 -3.32
CA VAL A 68 -15.81 -2.72 -3.19
C VAL A 68 -15.36 -4.06 -3.80
N LYS A 69 -14.53 -4.02 -4.85
CA LYS A 69 -13.98 -5.23 -5.51
C LYS A 69 -13.01 -6.00 -4.60
N TYR A 70 -12.45 -5.34 -3.59
CA TYR A 70 -11.37 -5.88 -2.77
C TYR A 70 -11.85 -6.45 -1.42
N ALA A 71 -13.16 -6.66 -1.25
CA ALA A 71 -13.75 -7.19 -0.01
C ALA A 71 -13.14 -8.52 0.41
N GLU A 72 -13.01 -9.47 -0.52
CA GLU A 72 -12.44 -10.79 -0.25
C GLU A 72 -10.95 -10.71 0.13
N VAL A 73 -10.17 -9.93 -0.62
CA VAL A 73 -8.74 -9.71 -0.32
C VAL A 73 -8.57 -9.07 1.05
N ALA A 74 -9.43 -8.10 1.40
CA ALA A 74 -9.42 -7.48 2.71
C ALA A 74 -9.77 -8.48 3.82
N TYR A 75 -10.74 -9.37 3.59
CA TYR A 75 -11.09 -10.44 4.53
C TYR A 75 -9.89 -11.34 4.81
N ASP A 76 -9.21 -11.81 3.77
CA ASP A 76 -8.08 -12.74 3.89
C ASP A 76 -6.88 -12.10 4.59
N LEU A 77 -6.57 -10.84 4.26
CA LEU A 77 -5.52 -10.08 4.92
C LEU A 77 -5.86 -9.80 6.39
N PHE A 78 -7.11 -9.44 6.68
CA PHE A 78 -7.55 -9.15 8.04
C PHE A 78 -7.42 -10.36 8.96
N HIS A 79 -7.89 -11.53 8.50
CA HIS A 79 -7.77 -12.79 9.24
C HIS A 79 -6.32 -13.32 9.28
N SER A 80 -5.42 -12.79 8.45
CA SER A 80 -3.98 -13.04 8.49
C SER A 80 -3.21 -12.13 9.47
N GLY A 81 -3.92 -11.29 10.23
CA GLY A 81 -3.36 -10.41 11.26
C GLY A 81 -2.84 -9.08 10.72
N PHE A 82 -3.49 -8.55 9.68
CA PHE A 82 -3.22 -7.21 9.15
C PHE A 82 -4.46 -6.34 9.30
N ASP A 83 -4.30 -5.10 9.72
CA ASP A 83 -5.29 -4.09 9.40
C ASP A 83 -5.22 -3.78 7.91
N VAL A 84 -6.36 -3.41 7.33
CA VAL A 84 -6.48 -3.19 5.88
C VAL A 84 -7.08 -1.81 5.65
N MET A 85 -6.45 -1.05 4.76
CA MET A 85 -6.99 0.18 4.20
C MET A 85 -7.08 0.06 2.69
N ILE A 86 -8.12 0.60 2.07
CA ILE A 86 -8.30 0.58 0.61
C ILE A 86 -8.75 1.95 0.15
N ILE A 87 -7.97 2.57 -0.74
CA ILE A 87 -8.25 3.90 -1.29
C ILE A 87 -9.06 3.78 -2.58
N ASP A 88 -10.07 4.63 -2.75
CA ASP A 88 -10.60 4.95 -4.08
C ASP A 88 -9.85 6.18 -4.61
N HIS A 89 -9.08 6.01 -5.68
CA HIS A 89 -8.32 7.12 -6.26
C HIS A 89 -9.26 8.23 -6.78
N ARG A 90 -8.78 9.49 -6.80
CA ARG A 90 -9.55 10.62 -7.36
C ARG A 90 -10.14 10.28 -8.73
N GLY A 91 -11.38 10.71 -8.98
CA GLY A 91 -12.09 10.42 -10.22
C GLY A 91 -12.54 8.96 -10.40
N GLN A 92 -12.42 8.11 -9.38
CA GLN A 92 -12.75 6.67 -9.44
C GLN A 92 -13.56 6.21 -8.23
N GLY A 93 -14.27 5.10 -8.42
CA GLY A 93 -15.13 4.50 -7.41
C GLY A 93 -16.08 5.52 -6.77
N ARG A 94 -15.99 5.64 -5.45
CA ARG A 94 -16.81 6.54 -4.63
C ARG A 94 -16.11 7.86 -4.29
N SER A 95 -14.89 8.09 -4.79
CA SER A 95 -14.19 9.37 -4.65
C SER A 95 -14.74 10.42 -5.62
N GLY A 96 -14.52 11.70 -5.27
CA GLY A 96 -14.96 12.85 -6.05
C GLY A 96 -14.43 12.82 -7.48
N ARG A 97 -15.25 13.33 -8.40
CA ARG A 97 -14.88 13.52 -9.81
C ARG A 97 -14.59 15.00 -10.04
N LEU A 98 -13.54 15.28 -10.80
CA LEU A 98 -13.04 16.63 -11.08
C LEU A 98 -13.89 17.39 -12.12
N LEU A 99 -14.70 16.68 -12.92
CA LEU A 99 -15.52 17.27 -13.99
C LEU A 99 -17.01 17.12 -13.67
N SER A 100 -17.81 18.10 -14.10
CA SER A 100 -19.28 18.03 -14.10
C SER A 100 -19.81 16.89 -14.98
N ASP A 101 -19.05 16.51 -16.01
CA ASP A 101 -19.26 15.28 -16.77
C ASP A 101 -18.63 14.08 -16.02
N THR A 102 -19.49 13.34 -15.34
CA THR A 102 -19.13 12.20 -14.50
C THR A 102 -18.55 11.02 -15.27
N HIS A 103 -18.61 10.99 -16.61
CA HIS A 103 -18.10 9.88 -17.42
C HIS A 103 -16.63 9.99 -17.81
N ARG A 104 -15.99 11.16 -17.64
CA ARG A 104 -14.57 11.34 -18.00
C ARG A 104 -13.69 11.27 -16.75
N GLY A 105 -12.96 10.16 -16.61
CA GLY A 105 -11.84 10.06 -15.67
C GLY A 105 -10.67 10.93 -16.13
N HIS A 106 -10.81 12.25 -16.04
CA HIS A 106 -9.73 13.19 -16.30
C HIS A 106 -9.07 13.53 -14.98
N VAL A 107 -7.80 13.16 -14.86
CA VAL A 107 -6.89 13.76 -13.89
C VAL A 107 -5.91 14.59 -14.70
N VAL A 108 -5.77 15.85 -14.32
CA VAL A 108 -4.95 16.83 -15.04
C VAL A 108 -3.49 16.37 -15.02
N ASN A 109 -2.99 15.93 -13.86
CA ASN A 109 -1.63 15.42 -13.71
C ASN A 109 -1.60 14.08 -12.96
N PHE A 110 -0.86 13.09 -13.49
CA PHE A 110 -0.69 11.80 -12.80
C PHE A 110 -0.05 11.96 -11.40
N SER A 111 0.72 13.02 -11.18
CA SER A 111 1.30 13.37 -9.87
C SER A 111 0.23 13.55 -8.80
N ASP A 112 -0.96 14.02 -9.14
CA ASP A 112 -2.02 14.29 -8.15
C ASP A 112 -2.46 12.99 -7.45
N TYR A 113 -2.41 11.85 -8.16
CA TYR A 113 -2.65 10.54 -7.53
C TYR A 113 -1.57 10.17 -6.51
N VAL A 114 -0.32 10.54 -6.79
CA VAL A 114 0.83 10.28 -5.89
C VAL A 114 0.75 11.18 -4.67
N ASP A 115 0.38 12.45 -4.87
CA ASP A 115 0.22 13.44 -3.81
C ASP A 115 -0.98 13.11 -2.90
N ASP A 116 -2.10 12.67 -3.47
CA ASP A 116 -3.23 12.14 -2.70
C ASP A 116 -2.83 10.93 -1.85
N LEU A 117 -2.10 9.98 -2.45
CA LEU A 117 -1.61 8.81 -1.72
C LEU A 117 -0.66 9.23 -0.59
N ALA A 118 0.19 10.23 -0.83
CA ALA A 118 1.06 10.78 0.20
C ALA A 118 0.27 11.47 1.32
N ALA A 119 -0.77 12.24 0.98
CA ALA A 119 -1.65 12.87 1.95
C ALA A 119 -2.39 11.83 2.81
N LEU A 120 -2.98 10.81 2.18
CA LEU A 120 -3.60 9.69 2.90
C LEU A 120 -2.59 9.01 3.84
N TRP A 121 -1.39 8.75 3.35
CA TRP A 121 -0.34 8.11 4.15
C TRP A 121 0.04 8.94 5.37
N GLN A 122 0.25 10.25 5.21
CA GLN A 122 0.61 11.12 6.34
C GLN A 122 -0.53 11.28 7.34
N GLN A 123 -1.78 11.37 6.89
CA GLN A 123 -2.92 11.62 7.76
C GLN A 123 -3.43 10.36 8.47
N GLN A 124 -3.42 9.21 7.79
CA GLN A 124 -4.08 7.99 8.28
C GLN A 124 -3.09 6.88 8.65
N VAL A 125 -1.97 6.77 7.94
CA VAL A 125 -1.03 5.65 8.11
C VAL A 125 0.08 5.98 9.10
N VAL A 126 0.66 7.18 9.03
CA VAL A 126 1.75 7.60 9.91
C VAL A 126 1.36 7.63 11.39
N PRO A 127 0.20 8.18 11.79
CA PRO A 127 -0.20 8.25 13.21
C PRO A 127 -0.61 6.90 13.81
N GLY A 128 -0.87 5.88 13.00
CA GLY A 128 -1.33 4.59 13.48
C GLY A 128 -0.26 3.76 14.19
N HIS A 129 -0.70 2.85 15.06
CA HIS A 129 0.13 2.01 15.92
C HIS A 129 0.92 0.91 15.19
N TRP A 130 0.73 0.76 13.88
CA TRP A 130 1.31 -0.34 13.10
C TRP A 130 2.82 -0.24 13.00
N ARG A 131 3.49 -1.31 13.42
CA ARG A 131 4.94 -1.49 13.38
C ARG A 131 5.46 -1.75 11.97
N LYS A 132 4.68 -2.43 11.12
CA LYS A 132 5.01 -2.62 9.70
C LYS A 132 3.84 -2.20 8.82
N ARG A 133 4.16 -1.55 7.71
CA ARG A 133 3.20 -0.99 6.77
C ARG A 133 3.59 -1.43 5.37
N PHE A 134 2.61 -1.93 4.63
CA PHE A 134 2.78 -2.48 3.29
C PHE A 134 1.83 -1.79 2.33
N ILE A 135 2.21 -1.76 1.05
CA ILE A 135 1.32 -1.34 -0.03
C ILE A 135 1.12 -2.54 -0.96
N LEU A 136 -0.14 -2.90 -1.18
CA LEU A 136 -0.56 -3.85 -2.22
C LEU A 136 -1.19 -3.04 -3.34
N ALA A 137 -0.71 -3.19 -4.57
CA ALA A 137 -1.10 -2.30 -5.64
C ALA A 137 -1.36 -3.06 -6.94
N HIS A 138 -2.39 -2.63 -7.68
CA HIS A 138 -2.80 -3.26 -8.94
C HIS A 138 -2.75 -2.25 -10.11
N SER A 139 -2.18 -2.65 -11.24
CA SER A 139 -2.15 -1.85 -12.49
C SER A 139 -1.71 -0.39 -12.26
N MET A 140 -2.58 0.59 -12.51
CA MET A 140 -2.34 2.02 -12.25
C MET A 140 -1.91 2.28 -10.81
N GLY A 141 -2.54 1.63 -9.82
CA GLY A 141 -2.16 1.71 -8.42
C GLY A 141 -0.70 1.29 -8.20
N GLY A 142 -0.18 0.34 -8.99
CA GLY A 142 1.22 -0.08 -8.95
C GLY A 142 2.18 1.03 -9.37
N ALA A 143 1.83 1.78 -10.42
CA ALA A 143 2.58 2.96 -10.85
C ALA A 143 2.54 4.07 -9.79
N ILE A 144 1.37 4.36 -9.22
CA ILE A 144 1.19 5.35 -8.15
C ILE A 144 2.05 4.98 -6.93
N ALA A 145 1.93 3.74 -6.45
CA ALA A 145 2.67 3.24 -5.29
C ALA A 145 4.19 3.30 -5.51
N THR A 146 4.66 2.93 -6.70
CA THR A 146 6.08 2.97 -7.05
C THR A 146 6.62 4.40 -7.02
N LEU A 147 5.90 5.35 -7.62
CA LEU A 147 6.28 6.76 -7.62
C LEU A 147 6.26 7.33 -6.20
N PHE A 148 5.22 7.02 -5.41
CA PHE A 148 5.13 7.41 -4.00
C PHE A 148 6.34 6.92 -3.19
N CYS A 149 6.72 5.64 -3.34
CA CYS A 149 7.90 5.10 -2.67
C CYS A 149 9.20 5.79 -3.11
N ASN A 150 9.33 6.13 -4.39
CA ASN A 150 10.52 6.83 -4.91
C ASN A 150 10.64 8.25 -4.35
N VAL A 151 9.55 9.01 -4.31
CA VAL A 151 9.50 10.37 -3.73
C VAL A 151 9.80 10.32 -2.24
N THR A 152 9.15 9.41 -1.51
CA THR A 152 9.35 9.25 -0.05
C THR A 152 10.79 8.84 0.28
N ARG A 153 11.39 7.93 -0.50
CA ARG A 153 12.81 7.56 -0.33
C ARG A 153 13.74 8.74 -0.57
N ARG A 154 13.48 9.59 -1.57
CA ARG A 154 14.29 10.79 -1.83
C ARG A 154 14.20 11.79 -0.68
N ILE A 155 13.00 12.02 -0.14
CA ILE A 155 12.79 12.91 1.00
C ILE A 155 13.48 12.34 2.25
N ALA A 156 13.30 11.05 2.55
CA ALA A 156 13.95 10.39 3.67
C ALA A 156 15.48 10.38 3.55
N MET A 157 16.05 10.25 2.34
CA MET A 157 17.49 10.34 2.12
C MET A 157 18.02 11.78 2.26
N ARG A 158 17.30 12.77 1.73
CA ARG A 158 17.67 14.20 1.88
C ARG A 158 17.64 14.67 3.34
N LEU A 159 16.66 14.21 4.12
CA LEU A 159 16.59 14.49 5.55
C LEU A 159 17.73 13.80 6.33
N ARG A 160 18.15 12.58 5.94
CA ARG A 160 19.31 11.90 6.55
C ARG A 160 20.64 12.62 6.30
N SER A 161 20.80 13.29 5.16
CA SER A 161 21.97 14.14 4.90
C SER A 161 21.91 15.50 5.58
N ALA A 162 20.71 15.98 5.94
CA ALA A 162 20.51 17.29 6.56
C ALA A 162 20.41 17.25 8.10
N HIS A 163 20.18 16.09 8.72
CA HIS A 163 20.00 15.98 10.17
C HIS A 163 20.96 14.98 10.81
N ARG A 164 22.05 15.52 11.36
CA ARG A 164 22.85 14.88 12.41
C ARG A 164 22.57 15.59 13.74
N CYS A 165 21.31 15.59 14.17
CA CYS A 165 20.91 16.01 15.51
C CYS A 165 19.89 15.02 16.08
N SER A 166 20.33 14.31 17.13
CA SER A 166 19.56 13.62 18.18
C SER A 166 18.12 13.15 17.90
N GLY A 167 17.94 11.82 17.81
CA GLY A 167 16.82 11.16 18.52
C GLY A 167 15.72 10.46 17.73
N LEU A 168 15.54 10.66 16.42
CA LEU A 168 14.51 9.94 15.64
C LEU A 168 15.14 8.98 14.62
N SER A 169 15.25 7.72 15.01
CA SER A 169 15.62 6.62 14.12
C SER A 169 14.43 6.27 13.21
N PHE A 170 14.31 6.95 12.07
CA PHE A 170 13.50 6.48 10.95
C PHE A 170 14.18 5.26 10.32
N ASP A 171 13.85 4.06 10.78
CA ASP A 171 14.32 2.83 10.16
C ASP A 171 13.48 2.51 8.91
N CYS A 172 14.02 2.86 7.73
CA CYS A 172 13.43 2.48 6.45
C CYS A 172 13.74 1.02 6.05
N ARG A 173 14.34 0.18 6.91
CA ARG A 173 14.71 -1.20 6.54
C ARG A 173 13.53 -2.18 6.53
N THR A 174 12.36 -1.83 7.05
CA THR A 174 11.24 -2.80 7.20
C THR A 174 10.15 -2.72 6.13
N GLY A 175 10.18 -1.71 5.24
CA GLY A 175 9.15 -1.50 4.20
C GLY A 175 9.41 -2.32 2.94
N TRP A 176 9.02 -3.60 2.94
CA TRP A 176 8.89 -4.36 1.70
C TRP A 176 7.68 -3.85 0.92
N CYS A 177 7.91 -3.32 -0.28
CA CYS A 177 6.84 -3.00 -1.23
C CYS A 177 6.69 -4.22 -2.15
N ALA A 178 5.68 -5.06 -1.94
CA ALA A 178 5.37 -6.16 -2.84
C ALA A 178 4.49 -5.62 -3.97
N ILE A 179 5.12 -5.16 -5.05
CA ILE A 179 4.42 -4.76 -6.28
C ILE A 179 4.21 -6.03 -7.10
N PHE A 180 3.00 -6.57 -7.10
CA PHE A 180 2.63 -7.67 -8.00
C PHE A 180 2.14 -7.08 -9.33
N SER A 181 3.05 -6.95 -10.30
CA SER A 181 2.68 -6.77 -11.70
C SER A 181 2.43 -8.15 -12.30
N THR A 182 1.18 -8.47 -12.61
CA THR A 182 0.86 -9.64 -13.44
C THR A 182 1.27 -9.35 -14.88
N GLY A 183 2.50 -9.73 -15.25
CA GLY A 183 2.96 -9.64 -16.64
C GLY A 183 4.45 -9.92 -16.81
N LEU A 184 4.74 -11.03 -17.50
CA LEU A 184 6.04 -11.49 -18.04
C LEU A 184 7.01 -12.15 -17.03
N ARG A 185 7.10 -13.48 -17.14
CA ARG A 185 8.16 -14.31 -16.56
C ARG A 185 9.53 -13.85 -17.09
N PRO A 186 10.51 -13.51 -16.24
CA PRO A 186 11.91 -13.47 -16.66
C PRO A 186 12.46 -14.90 -16.63
N SER A 187 13.02 -15.34 -17.75
CA SER A 187 13.73 -16.61 -17.88
C SER A 187 14.95 -16.67 -16.96
N ALA A 188 15.29 -17.88 -16.52
CA ALA A 188 16.34 -18.17 -15.56
C ALA A 188 17.74 -17.96 -16.16
N HIS A 189 18.28 -16.74 -16.10
CA HIS A 189 19.72 -16.49 -16.31
C HIS A 189 20.19 -15.15 -15.71
N SER A 190 20.13 -15.00 -14.38
CA SER A 190 20.95 -14.01 -13.65
C SER A 190 20.97 -14.32 -12.16
N ARG A 191 21.72 -15.36 -11.78
CA ARG A 191 22.19 -15.58 -10.40
C ARG A 191 23.69 -15.72 -10.44
N ARG A 192 24.37 -14.63 -10.07
CA ARG A 192 25.80 -14.41 -9.76
C ARG A 192 26.03 -12.95 -10.17
N VAL A 193 26.06 -11.99 -9.25
CA VAL A 193 27.25 -11.62 -8.49
C VAL A 193 26.82 -11.02 -7.15
N CYS A 194 27.02 -11.76 -6.07
CA CYS A 194 27.13 -11.20 -4.73
C CYS A 194 28.12 -12.10 -3.98
N HIS A 195 29.41 -11.77 -4.04
CA HIS A 195 30.41 -12.08 -3.02
C HIS A 195 31.76 -11.48 -3.44
N ARG A 196 32.47 -10.93 -2.44
CA ARG A 196 33.83 -10.37 -2.43
C ARG A 196 33.95 -8.88 -2.80
N HIS A 197 33.99 -8.05 -1.77
CA HIS A 197 35.26 -7.44 -1.35
C HIS A 197 35.08 -6.75 0.02
N ARG A 198 35.63 -7.38 1.07
CA ARG A 198 36.00 -6.72 2.32
C ARG A 198 37.36 -7.28 2.73
N ALA A 199 38.22 -6.39 3.21
CA ALA A 199 39.60 -6.56 3.69
C ALA A 199 40.70 -6.45 2.61
N LEU A 200 41.48 -5.37 2.63
CA LEU A 200 42.78 -5.31 3.33
C LEU A 200 43.44 -3.92 3.16
N ALA A 201 44.09 -3.48 4.26
CA ALA A 201 45.18 -2.50 4.37
C ALA A 201 44.93 -1.05 3.91
N GLY A 202 45.45 0.01 4.54
CA GLY A 202 46.46 0.15 5.57
C GLY A 202 46.98 1.61 5.53
N ALA A 203 47.17 2.19 6.70
CA ALA A 203 48.01 3.33 7.10
C ALA A 203 48.60 4.34 6.08
N ALA A 204 48.56 5.61 6.55
CA ALA A 204 49.55 6.69 6.37
C ALA A 204 49.58 7.45 5.03
N PHE A 205 49.31 8.77 5.07
CA PHE A 205 50.38 9.78 5.17
C PHE A 205 49.80 11.18 5.46
N CYS A 206 50.45 11.91 6.37
CA CYS A 206 50.31 13.35 6.57
C CYS A 206 50.87 14.13 5.37
N ARG A 207 50.16 15.17 4.93
CA ARG A 207 50.64 16.57 4.82
C ARG A 207 49.47 17.48 4.45
#